data_AF-A0AB39VJ42-F1
#
_entry.id   AF-A0AB39VJ42-F1
#
_cell.length_a   1.000
_cell.length_b   1.000
_cell.length_c   1.000
_cell.angle_alpha   90.00
_cell.angle_beta   90.00
_cell.angle_gamma   90.00
#
_symmetry.space_group_name_H-M   'P 1'
#
loop_
_entity.id
_entity.type
_entity.pdbx_description
1 polymer ?
#
loop_
_entity_poly.entity_id
_entity_poly.type
_entity_poly.pdbx_seq_one_letter_code
_entity_poly.pdbx_strand_id
1 'polypeptide(L)'
;MATGDSQDMLSRLKALIPPTWYGDSSPIRDAILTGCATSLAWCYSLYRYAKLQTRINTATDGWLDIAAYDFFGKNLSRSAGQSDDLFRNTIHTNLFRERGTRQSIINILEDLTGKSPDIFEPSRPQDTGAYASPTLAYGLAGGYGSILIPYQAFVTAYRPEGTGIPYVAGYNAASSGYSDASRGEYASQDMIGGLITDAQIYEAIASVKMEGTLVWVKILSHRTDGYPRLGIDFTLDESLLLEYSQW
;
A
#
# COMPACT_ATOMS: atom_id res chain seq x y z
N MET A 1 -14.75 10.17 40.20
CA MET A 1 -15.31 8.82 40.00
C MET A 1 -15.59 8.67 38.52
N ALA A 2 -14.88 7.80 37.83
CA ALA A 2 -15.09 7.56 36.41
C ALA A 2 -16.25 6.58 36.23
N THR A 3 -17.09 6.78 35.21
CA THR A 3 -18.21 5.87 34.95
C THR A 3 -17.72 4.44 34.72
N GLY A 4 -18.24 3.51 35.50
CA GLY A 4 -17.94 2.08 35.46
C GLY A 4 -16.63 1.66 36.12
N ASP A 5 -15.99 2.54 36.91
CA ASP A 5 -14.96 2.13 37.85
C ASP A 5 -15.57 1.37 39.06
N SER A 6 -14.73 0.74 39.89
CA SER A 6 -15.18 -0.04 41.04
C SER A 6 -15.97 0.80 42.05
N GLN A 7 -15.68 2.09 42.17
CA GLN A 7 -16.36 2.99 43.11
C GLN A 7 -17.73 3.42 42.59
N ASP A 8 -17.89 3.64 41.28
CA ASP A 8 -19.18 3.89 40.61
C ASP A 8 -20.08 2.65 40.77
N MET A 9 -19.53 1.47 40.48
CA MET A 9 -20.28 0.21 40.63
C MET A 9 -20.67 -0.04 42.09
N LEU A 10 -19.78 0.22 43.05
CA LEU A 10 -20.10 0.09 44.47
C LEU A 10 -21.20 1.08 44.90
N SER A 11 -21.14 2.32 44.43
CA SER A 11 -22.14 3.35 44.73
C SER A 11 -23.52 2.96 44.17
N ARG A 12 -23.56 2.43 42.95
CA ARG A 12 -24.79 1.90 42.32
C ARG A 12 -25.35 0.70 43.07
N LEU A 13 -24.50 -0.25 43.46
CA LEU A 13 -24.93 -1.42 44.24
C LEU A 13 -25.48 -1.00 45.62
N LYS A 14 -24.84 -0.05 46.30
CA LYS A 14 -25.33 0.50 47.57
C LYS A 14 -26.69 1.19 47.40
N ALA A 15 -26.89 1.90 46.30
CA ALA A 15 -28.16 2.56 46.00
C ALA A 15 -29.33 1.57 45.73
N LEU A 16 -29.04 0.32 45.37
CA LEU A 16 -30.06 -0.73 45.19
C LEU A 16 -30.50 -1.38 46.51
N ILE A 17 -29.76 -1.17 47.59
CA ILE A 17 -30.07 -1.74 48.90
C ILE A 17 -30.90 -0.74 49.70
N PRO A 18 -32.04 -1.14 50.30
CA PRO A 18 -32.81 -0.26 51.15
C PRO A 18 -31.97 0.27 52.32
N PRO A 19 -32.00 1.59 52.59
CA PRO A 19 -31.18 2.20 53.63
C PRO A 19 -31.55 1.72 55.04
N THR A 20 -32.73 1.11 55.22
CA THR A 20 -33.22 0.61 56.52
C THR A 20 -32.74 -0.79 56.88
N TRP A 21 -32.14 -1.54 55.95
CA TRP A 21 -31.75 -2.95 56.20
C TRP A 21 -30.43 -3.09 56.97
N TYR A 22 -29.63 -2.04 57.01
CA TYR A 22 -28.31 -2.02 57.59
C TYR A 22 -28.09 -0.68 58.31
N GLY A 23 -27.32 -0.68 59.40
CA GLY A 23 -26.94 0.57 60.07
C GLY A 23 -25.96 1.41 59.23
N ASP A 24 -25.67 2.62 59.71
CA ASP A 24 -24.81 3.61 59.04
C ASP A 24 -23.41 3.08 58.70
N SER A 25 -22.90 2.10 59.48
CA SER A 25 -21.65 1.40 59.23
C SER A 25 -21.90 -0.10 59.15
N SER A 26 -21.53 -0.73 58.02
CA SER A 26 -21.70 -2.17 57.79
C SER A 26 -20.52 -2.74 57.00
N PRO A 27 -19.38 -3.03 57.66
CA PRO A 27 -18.13 -3.38 56.99
C PRO A 27 -18.20 -4.70 56.20
N ILE A 28 -18.93 -5.71 56.68
CA ILE A 28 -19.08 -7.00 55.97
C ILE A 28 -19.90 -6.83 54.69
N ARG A 29 -21.01 -6.10 54.75
CA ARG A 29 -21.83 -5.76 53.59
C ARG A 29 -20.97 -5.03 52.56
N ASP A 30 -20.25 -4.00 52.98
CA ASP A 30 -19.42 -3.19 52.09
C ASP A 30 -18.29 -4.02 51.45
N ALA A 31 -17.69 -4.95 52.18
CA ALA A 31 -16.68 -5.87 51.63
C ALA A 31 -17.28 -6.78 50.53
N ILE A 32 -18.45 -7.39 50.76
CA ILE A 32 -19.13 -8.24 49.77
C ILE A 32 -19.48 -7.43 48.52
N LEU A 33 -20.08 -6.24 48.70
CA LEU A 33 -20.46 -5.38 47.58
C LEU A 33 -19.23 -4.87 46.82
N THR A 34 -18.11 -4.65 47.48
CA THR A 34 -16.85 -4.27 46.83
C THR A 34 -16.35 -5.38 45.92
N GLY A 35 -16.44 -6.65 46.36
CA GLY A 35 -16.14 -7.81 45.52
C GLY A 35 -17.01 -7.86 44.26
N CYS A 36 -18.33 -7.72 44.42
CA CYS A 36 -19.27 -7.66 43.28
C CYS A 36 -19.00 -6.45 42.37
N ALA A 37 -18.74 -5.27 42.93
CA ALA A 37 -18.45 -4.05 42.20
C ALA A 37 -17.18 -4.17 41.35
N THR A 38 -16.16 -4.83 41.87
CA THR A 38 -14.91 -5.09 41.16
C THR A 38 -15.14 -5.97 39.93
N SER A 39 -15.90 -7.07 40.09
CA SER A 39 -16.28 -7.94 38.97
C SER A 39 -17.12 -7.20 37.92
N LEU A 40 -18.09 -6.37 38.33
CA LEU A 40 -18.89 -5.57 37.40
C LEU A 40 -18.06 -4.51 36.66
N ALA A 41 -17.10 -3.88 37.34
CA ALA A 41 -16.19 -2.92 36.71
C ALA A 41 -15.30 -3.60 35.66
N TRP A 42 -14.84 -4.83 35.91
CA TRP A 42 -14.11 -5.63 34.92
C TRP A 42 -14.98 -6.02 33.72
N CYS A 43 -16.21 -6.48 33.95
CA CYS A 43 -17.15 -6.75 32.84
C CYS A 43 -17.42 -5.48 32.01
N TYR A 44 -17.54 -4.32 32.66
CA TYR A 44 -17.74 -3.05 31.98
C TYR A 44 -16.51 -2.63 31.16
N SER A 45 -15.30 -2.88 31.65
CA SER A 45 -14.07 -2.61 30.88
C SER A 45 -13.99 -3.48 29.63
N LEU A 46 -14.39 -4.75 29.70
CA LEU A 46 -14.50 -5.64 28.54
C LEU A 46 -15.53 -5.14 27.52
N TYR A 47 -16.72 -4.71 27.97
CA TYR A 47 -17.72 -4.11 27.10
C TYR A 47 -17.18 -2.86 26.38
N ARG A 48 -16.49 -1.98 27.11
CA ARG A 48 -15.88 -0.77 26.56
C ARG A 48 -14.81 -1.10 25.52
N TYR A 49 -13.97 -2.09 25.80
CA TYR A 49 -12.98 -2.60 24.86
C TYR A 49 -13.65 -3.12 23.59
N ALA A 50 -14.62 -4.04 23.72
CA ALA A 50 -15.34 -4.60 22.57
C ALA A 50 -16.01 -3.52 21.72
N LYS A 51 -16.59 -2.48 22.34
CA LYS A 51 -17.17 -1.34 21.63
C LYS A 51 -16.13 -0.62 20.76
N LEU A 52 -14.90 -0.42 21.23
CA LEU A 52 -13.83 0.22 20.43
C LEU A 52 -13.45 -0.61 19.20
N GLN A 53 -13.54 -1.94 19.29
CA GLN A 53 -13.19 -2.82 18.17
C GLN A 53 -14.23 -2.82 17.04
N THR A 54 -15.42 -2.24 17.24
CA THR A 54 -16.50 -2.21 16.22
C THR A 54 -16.30 -1.17 15.11
N ARG A 55 -15.27 -0.31 15.20
CA ARG A 55 -15.00 0.76 14.22
C ARG A 55 -13.52 0.72 13.84
N ILE A 56 -13.23 0.78 12.54
CA ILE A 56 -11.85 0.82 12.00
C ILE A 56 -11.00 1.92 12.67
N ASN A 57 -11.62 3.07 12.98
CA ASN A 57 -10.93 4.20 13.61
C ASN A 57 -10.43 3.93 15.03
N THR A 58 -11.04 3.00 15.74
CA THR A 58 -10.72 2.70 17.14
C THR A 58 -10.29 1.27 17.38
N ALA A 59 -10.36 0.41 16.36
CA ALA A 59 -9.89 -0.96 16.43
C ALA A 59 -8.36 -1.01 16.58
N THR A 60 -7.91 -1.99 17.34
CA THR A 60 -6.50 -2.24 17.66
C THR A 60 -6.17 -3.71 17.50
N ASP A 61 -4.88 -4.00 17.33
CA ASP A 61 -4.36 -5.36 17.25
C ASP A 61 -5.10 -6.22 16.21
N GLY A 62 -5.27 -7.52 16.47
CA GLY A 62 -5.92 -8.46 15.56
C GLY A 62 -7.35 -8.11 15.16
N TRP A 63 -8.06 -7.25 15.89
CA TRP A 63 -9.39 -6.78 15.47
C TRP A 63 -9.32 -5.86 14.26
N LEU A 64 -8.27 -5.04 14.18
CA LEU A 64 -8.03 -4.20 13.01
C LEU A 64 -7.65 -5.06 11.79
N ASP A 65 -6.94 -6.18 12.01
CA ASP A 65 -6.62 -7.15 10.95
C ASP A 65 -7.87 -7.86 10.43
N ILE A 66 -8.79 -8.28 11.32
CA ILE A 66 -10.08 -8.86 10.92
C ILE A 66 -10.89 -7.83 10.13
N ALA A 67 -10.94 -6.57 10.60
CA ALA A 67 -11.62 -5.51 9.88
C ALA A 67 -11.03 -5.30 8.47
N ALA A 68 -9.71 -5.33 8.30
CA ALA A 68 -9.08 -5.27 6.98
C ALA A 68 -9.47 -6.47 6.11
N TYR A 69 -9.50 -7.67 6.70
CA TYR A 69 -9.86 -8.90 6.00
C TYR A 69 -11.31 -8.87 5.48
N ASP A 70 -12.25 -8.27 6.20
CA ASP A 70 -13.64 -8.15 5.75
C ASP A 70 -13.79 -7.32 4.47
N PHE A 71 -12.94 -6.29 4.28
CA PHE A 71 -12.99 -5.43 3.09
C PHE A 71 -12.11 -5.91 1.94
N PHE A 72 -10.93 -6.46 2.25
CA PHE A 72 -9.90 -6.75 1.25
C PHE A 72 -9.55 -8.22 1.13
N GLY A 73 -10.07 -9.08 2.01
CA GLY A 73 -9.68 -10.49 2.11
C GLY A 73 -8.18 -10.61 2.32
N LYS A 74 -7.52 -11.40 1.47
CA LYS A 74 -6.07 -11.61 1.51
C LYS A 74 -5.26 -10.54 0.75
N ASN A 75 -5.93 -9.61 0.06
CA ASN A 75 -5.27 -8.62 -0.78
C ASN A 75 -4.68 -7.45 0.02
N LEU A 76 -5.08 -7.28 1.28
CA LEU A 76 -4.45 -6.34 2.21
C LEU A 76 -4.20 -7.04 3.54
N SER A 77 -2.92 -7.23 3.87
CA SER A 77 -2.49 -7.81 5.14
C SER A 77 -1.49 -6.89 5.82
N ARG A 78 -1.47 -6.92 7.16
CA ARG A 78 -0.54 -6.14 7.95
C ARG A 78 0.88 -6.67 7.78
N SER A 79 1.83 -5.78 7.50
CA SER A 79 3.24 -6.15 7.45
C SER A 79 3.78 -6.46 8.85
N ALA A 80 4.78 -7.34 8.92
CA ALA A 80 5.41 -7.68 10.19
C ALA A 80 5.97 -6.42 10.88
N GLY A 81 5.59 -6.19 12.14
CA GLY A 81 6.01 -5.03 12.92
C GLY A 81 5.31 -3.71 12.57
N GLN A 82 4.32 -3.70 11.67
CA GLN A 82 3.55 -2.50 11.34
C GLN A 82 2.62 -2.10 12.50
N SER A 83 2.67 -0.84 12.91
CA SER A 83 1.79 -0.30 13.96
C SER A 83 0.33 -0.20 13.50
N ASP A 84 -0.59 -0.21 14.47
CA ASP A 84 -2.03 -0.03 14.20
C ASP A 84 -2.32 1.27 13.44
N ASP A 85 -1.63 2.37 13.76
CA ASP A 85 -1.86 3.66 13.11
C ASP A 85 -1.45 3.64 11.64
N LEU A 86 -0.28 3.06 11.32
CA LEU A 86 0.17 2.93 9.94
C LEU A 86 -0.76 2.00 9.16
N PHE A 87 -1.13 0.86 9.73
CA PHE A 87 -2.01 -0.09 9.06
C PHE A 87 -3.42 0.48 8.85
N ARG A 88 -3.96 1.21 9.82
CA ARG A 88 -5.23 1.91 9.69
C ARG A 88 -5.21 2.95 8.57
N ASN A 89 -4.12 3.71 8.45
CA ASN A 89 -3.95 4.64 7.33
C ASN A 89 -3.93 3.89 6.00
N THR A 90 -3.23 2.74 5.92
CA THR A 90 -3.25 1.90 4.72
C THR A 90 -4.66 1.41 4.37
N ILE A 91 -5.45 0.98 5.37
CA ILE A 91 -6.86 0.58 5.18
C ILE A 91 -7.67 1.74 4.62
N HIS A 92 -7.59 2.93 5.22
CA HIS A 92 -8.31 4.12 4.75
C HIS A 92 -7.94 4.49 3.32
N THR A 93 -6.64 4.52 3.01
CA THR A 93 -6.16 4.80 1.66
C THR A 93 -6.74 3.82 0.67
N ASN A 94 -6.71 2.51 0.95
CA ASN A 94 -7.22 1.50 0.02
C ASN A 94 -8.74 1.47 -0.10
N LEU A 95 -9.47 1.84 0.96
CA LEU A 95 -10.94 1.90 0.97
C LEU A 95 -11.47 3.02 0.06
N PHE A 96 -10.76 4.15 0.04
CA PHE A 96 -11.14 5.33 -0.73
C PHE A 96 -10.25 5.61 -1.93
N ARG A 97 -9.37 4.66 -2.29
CA ARG A 97 -8.50 4.79 -3.47
C ARG A 97 -9.37 4.88 -4.72
N GLU A 98 -9.11 5.90 -5.53
CA GLU A 98 -9.72 6.05 -6.84
C GLU A 98 -9.37 4.84 -7.72
N ARG A 99 -10.34 4.38 -8.53
CA ARG A 99 -10.18 3.27 -9.48
C ARG A 99 -10.90 3.60 -10.78
N GLY A 100 -10.48 2.96 -11.86
CA GLY A 100 -11.10 3.06 -13.17
C GLY A 100 -10.73 4.33 -13.95
N THR A 101 -9.72 5.07 -13.50
CA THR A 101 -9.29 6.32 -14.14
C THR A 101 -7.80 6.30 -14.45
N ARG A 102 -7.37 7.12 -15.41
CA ARG A 102 -5.95 7.35 -15.71
C ARG A 102 -5.16 7.74 -14.45
N GLN A 103 -5.72 8.62 -13.63
CA GLN A 103 -5.06 9.09 -12.41
C GLN A 103 -4.88 7.97 -11.39
N SER A 104 -5.82 7.02 -11.30
CA SER A 104 -5.67 5.86 -10.41
C SER A 104 -4.46 4.99 -10.77
N ILE A 105 -4.17 4.80 -12.07
CA ILE A 105 -3.00 4.06 -12.56
C ILE A 105 -1.71 4.84 -12.25
N ILE A 106 -1.71 6.16 -12.42
CA ILE A 106 -0.58 7.02 -12.06
C ILE A 106 -0.28 6.88 -10.56
N ASN A 107 -1.28 7.12 -9.71
CA ASN A 107 -1.12 7.12 -8.26
C ASN A 107 -0.64 5.77 -7.73
N ILE A 108 -1.20 4.65 -8.20
CA ILE A 108 -0.78 3.33 -7.70
C ILE A 108 0.65 2.99 -8.11
N LEU A 109 1.08 3.39 -9.31
CA LEU A 109 2.43 3.13 -9.79
C LEU A 109 3.44 4.05 -9.10
N GLU A 110 3.08 5.31 -8.82
CA GLU A 110 3.89 6.22 -8.00
C GLU A 110 4.01 5.73 -6.56
N ASP A 111 2.91 5.30 -5.93
CA ASP A 111 2.91 4.73 -4.58
C ASP A 111 3.80 3.48 -4.49
N LEU A 112 3.79 2.65 -5.54
CA LEU A 112 4.54 1.39 -5.58
C LEU A 112 6.02 1.60 -5.91
N THR A 113 6.34 2.45 -6.89
CA THR A 113 7.68 2.53 -7.51
C THR A 113 8.39 3.85 -7.25
N GLY A 114 7.68 4.86 -6.75
CA GLY A 114 8.18 6.24 -6.65
C GLY A 114 8.36 6.95 -7.99
N LYS A 115 7.88 6.37 -9.10
CA LYS A 115 8.03 6.90 -10.45
C LYS A 115 6.68 7.07 -11.15
N SER A 116 6.48 8.23 -11.77
CA SER A 116 5.32 8.52 -12.59
C SER A 116 5.38 7.72 -13.90
N PRO A 117 4.33 6.94 -14.25
CA PRO A 117 4.27 6.24 -15.52
C PRO A 117 3.92 7.19 -16.68
N ASP A 118 4.30 6.80 -17.90
CA ASP A 118 3.78 7.43 -19.12
C ASP A 118 2.56 6.65 -19.63
N ILE A 119 1.43 7.32 -19.84
CA ILE A 119 0.18 6.69 -20.29
C ILE A 119 -0.25 7.30 -21.63
N PHE A 120 -0.72 6.46 -22.55
CA PHE A 120 -1.28 6.86 -23.84
C PHE A 120 -2.65 6.20 -24.04
N GLU A 121 -3.67 7.01 -24.25
CA GLU A 121 -5.05 6.60 -24.50
C GLU A 121 -5.44 7.01 -25.95
N PRO A 122 -5.62 6.05 -26.88
CA PRO A 122 -5.85 6.37 -28.30
C PRO A 122 -7.13 7.18 -28.57
N SER A 123 -8.13 7.11 -27.68
CA SER A 123 -9.38 7.87 -27.78
C SER A 123 -9.30 9.25 -27.14
N ARG A 124 -8.19 9.59 -26.46
CA ARG A 124 -8.00 10.86 -25.76
C ARG A 124 -7.26 11.87 -26.65
N PRO A 125 -7.89 12.96 -27.10
CA PRO A 125 -7.24 13.94 -27.98
C PRO A 125 -5.96 14.56 -27.40
N GLN A 126 -5.88 14.69 -26.08
CA GLN A 126 -4.71 15.24 -25.37
C GLN A 126 -3.48 14.33 -25.39
N ASP A 127 -3.65 13.07 -25.78
CA ASP A 127 -2.55 12.11 -25.92
C ASP A 127 -2.11 11.96 -27.37
N THR A 128 -2.86 12.54 -28.31
CA THR A 128 -2.73 12.29 -29.74
C THR A 128 -2.23 13.52 -30.48
N GLY A 129 -1.37 13.32 -31.48
CA GLY A 129 -0.96 14.38 -32.39
C GLY A 129 -2.18 15.03 -33.07
N ALA A 130 -2.15 16.35 -33.21
CA ALA A 130 -3.24 17.12 -33.82
C ALA A 130 -2.69 18.24 -34.71
N TYR A 131 -3.49 18.67 -35.68
CA TYR A 131 -3.20 19.87 -36.45
C TYR A 131 -3.42 21.13 -35.61
N ALA A 132 -2.52 22.11 -35.73
CA ALA A 132 -2.59 23.40 -35.05
C ALA A 132 -2.75 23.31 -33.51
N SER A 133 -2.29 22.21 -32.90
CA SER A 133 -2.22 22.10 -31.45
C SER A 133 -0.95 22.78 -30.92
N PRO A 134 -1.01 23.52 -29.80
CA PRO A 134 0.15 24.20 -29.23
C PRO A 134 1.18 23.24 -28.61
N THR A 135 0.80 22.01 -28.29
CA THR A 135 1.63 21.07 -27.52
C THR A 135 1.74 19.67 -28.13
N LEU A 136 0.93 19.34 -29.13
CA LEU A 136 0.89 18.01 -29.78
C LEU A 136 1.03 18.18 -31.29
N ALA A 137 1.81 17.32 -31.94
CA ALA A 137 2.05 17.39 -33.37
C ALA A 137 2.42 16.01 -33.94
N TYR A 138 1.86 15.68 -35.10
CA TYR A 138 2.18 14.42 -35.78
C TYR A 138 3.68 14.28 -36.04
N GLY A 139 4.24 13.13 -35.65
CA GLY A 139 5.66 12.84 -35.82
C GLY A 139 6.62 13.56 -34.88
N LEU A 140 6.12 14.39 -33.95
CA LEU A 140 6.93 15.12 -32.96
C LEU A 140 6.47 14.90 -31.52
N ALA A 141 5.18 15.03 -31.23
CA ALA A 141 4.63 14.97 -29.88
C ALA A 141 3.20 14.40 -29.87
N GLY A 142 2.94 13.42 -29.01
CA GLY A 142 1.68 12.66 -28.97
C GLY A 142 1.69 11.46 -29.92
N GLY A 143 0.83 10.49 -29.65
CA GLY A 143 0.67 9.28 -30.48
C GLY A 143 -0.34 9.46 -31.61
N TYR A 144 -0.50 8.42 -32.43
CA TYR A 144 -1.63 8.34 -33.37
C TYR A 144 -2.84 7.71 -32.68
N GLY A 145 -3.87 8.53 -32.46
CA GLY A 145 -5.12 8.10 -31.85
C GLY A 145 -6.02 7.30 -32.78
N SER A 146 -6.95 6.55 -32.19
CA SER A 146 -8.01 5.86 -32.92
C SER A 146 -9.22 5.62 -32.01
N ILE A 147 -10.39 6.06 -32.45
CA ILE A 147 -11.68 5.78 -31.80
C ILE A 147 -12.21 4.37 -32.10
N LEU A 148 -11.56 3.64 -33.01
CA LEU A 148 -11.95 2.28 -33.41
C LEU A 148 -11.35 1.21 -32.49
N ILE A 149 -10.50 1.60 -31.54
CA ILE A 149 -9.92 0.72 -30.50
C ILE A 149 -10.37 1.20 -29.11
N PRO A 150 -11.68 1.19 -28.82
CA PRO A 150 -12.19 1.61 -27.52
C PRO A 150 -11.68 0.68 -26.41
N TYR A 151 -11.69 1.18 -25.17
CA TYR A 151 -11.30 0.43 -23.98
C TYR A 151 -9.84 -0.04 -23.96
N GLN A 152 -8.95 0.67 -24.66
CA GLN A 152 -7.52 0.39 -24.66
C GLN A 152 -6.71 1.56 -24.12
N ALA A 153 -5.66 1.25 -23.35
CA ALA A 153 -4.63 2.18 -22.93
C ALA A 153 -3.26 1.51 -23.00
N PHE A 154 -2.22 2.31 -23.20
CA PHE A 154 -0.83 1.88 -23.23
C PHE A 154 -0.09 2.57 -22.08
N VAL A 155 0.52 1.78 -21.20
CA VAL A 155 1.21 2.25 -20.00
C VAL A 155 2.67 1.86 -20.09
N THR A 156 3.55 2.83 -19.96
CA THR A 156 4.97 2.60 -19.68
C THR A 156 5.20 2.80 -18.20
N ALA A 157 5.47 1.73 -17.48
CA ALA A 157 5.78 1.74 -16.06
C ALA A 157 7.30 1.65 -15.85
N TYR A 158 7.78 2.19 -14.73
CA TYR A 158 9.20 2.21 -14.40
C TYR A 158 9.45 1.42 -13.12
N ARG A 159 10.53 0.64 -13.12
CA ARG A 159 11.02 0.00 -11.89
C ARG A 159 11.53 1.07 -10.92
N PRO A 160 11.43 0.84 -9.60
CA PRO A 160 12.03 1.73 -8.62
C PRO A 160 13.55 1.81 -8.81
N GLU A 161 14.16 2.90 -8.36
CA GLU A 161 15.61 3.00 -8.34
C GLU A 161 16.19 1.95 -7.39
N GLY A 162 17.11 1.13 -7.90
CA GLY A 162 17.82 0.17 -7.06
C GLY A 162 18.83 0.88 -6.16
N THR A 163 18.93 0.46 -4.90
CA THR A 163 19.96 0.94 -3.96
C THR A 163 21.31 0.26 -4.13
N GLY A 164 21.48 -0.53 -5.20
CA GLY A 164 22.60 -1.45 -5.37
C GLY A 164 22.49 -2.69 -4.48
N ILE A 165 23.44 -3.62 -4.63
CA ILE A 165 23.56 -4.80 -3.78
C ILE A 165 24.50 -4.45 -2.62
N PRO A 166 24.04 -4.55 -1.35
CA PRO A 166 24.89 -4.27 -0.20
C PRO A 166 26.18 -5.07 -0.24
N TYR A 167 27.31 -4.42 0.06
CA TYR A 167 28.63 -5.04 0.12
C TYR A 167 29.17 -5.66 -1.18
N VAL A 168 28.52 -5.40 -2.33
CA VAL A 168 29.05 -5.77 -3.65
C VAL A 168 29.50 -4.50 -4.39
N ALA A 169 30.73 -4.52 -4.88
CA ALA A 169 31.32 -3.41 -5.61
C ALA A 169 30.77 -3.34 -7.04
N GLY A 170 30.51 -2.13 -7.54
CA GLY A 170 30.15 -1.91 -8.94
C GLY A 170 31.35 -2.10 -9.89
N TYR A 171 31.08 -2.10 -11.19
CA TYR A 171 32.14 -2.13 -12.20
C TYR A 171 33.11 -0.94 -12.05
N ASN A 172 34.40 -1.19 -12.31
CA ASN A 172 35.51 -0.23 -12.16
C ASN A 172 35.79 0.26 -10.73
N ALA A 173 35.23 -0.39 -9.69
CA ALA A 173 35.62 -0.16 -8.30
C ALA A 173 36.65 -1.22 -7.83
N ALA A 174 37.57 -0.82 -6.94
CA ALA A 174 38.47 -1.77 -6.28
C ALA A 174 37.65 -2.67 -5.37
N SER A 175 37.56 -3.96 -5.70
CA SER A 175 36.67 -4.93 -5.05
C SER A 175 37.36 -5.81 -4.01
N SER A 176 38.68 -5.65 -3.80
CA SER A 176 39.48 -6.43 -2.84
C SER A 176 40.74 -5.67 -2.43
N GLY A 177 41.18 -5.85 -1.17
CA GLY A 177 42.37 -5.21 -0.59
C GLY A 177 42.98 -6.06 0.54
N TYR A 178 44.28 -5.87 0.83
CA TYR A 178 45.03 -6.69 1.81
C TYR A 178 44.50 -6.59 3.26
N SER A 179 43.68 -5.59 3.56
CA SER A 179 43.10 -5.36 4.91
C SER A 179 41.59 -5.12 4.88
N ASP A 180 40.92 -5.36 3.75
CA ASP A 180 39.49 -5.15 3.56
C ASP A 180 38.81 -6.44 3.09
N ALA A 181 37.58 -6.69 3.56
CA ALA A 181 36.80 -7.82 3.09
C ALA A 181 36.48 -7.68 1.59
N SER A 182 36.62 -8.78 0.83
CA SER A 182 36.28 -8.80 -0.61
C SER A 182 34.82 -8.41 -0.82
N ARG A 183 34.60 -7.55 -1.81
CA ARG A 183 33.30 -7.09 -2.31
C ARG A 183 33.10 -7.45 -3.78
N GLY A 184 33.98 -8.29 -4.35
CA GLY A 184 33.91 -8.75 -5.73
C GLY A 184 33.05 -10.01 -5.82
N GLU A 185 31.84 -9.87 -6.32
CA GLU A 185 30.90 -10.97 -6.56
C GLU A 185 30.06 -10.67 -7.81
N TYR A 186 29.61 -11.72 -8.50
CA TYR A 186 28.63 -11.57 -9.57
C TYR A 186 27.25 -11.28 -8.96
N ALA A 187 26.68 -10.14 -9.34
CA ALA A 187 25.32 -9.78 -8.96
C ALA A 187 24.32 -10.81 -9.49
N SER A 188 23.41 -11.27 -8.62
CA SER A 188 22.20 -11.98 -9.00
C SER A 188 20.96 -11.22 -8.54
N GLN A 189 19.81 -11.51 -9.16
CA GLN A 189 18.55 -10.83 -8.84
C GLN A 189 18.12 -11.05 -7.38
N ASP A 190 18.46 -12.20 -6.81
CA ASP A 190 18.14 -12.56 -5.42
C ASP A 190 18.90 -11.74 -4.38
N MET A 191 20.03 -11.13 -4.78
CA MET A 191 20.84 -10.27 -3.91
C MET A 191 20.27 -8.86 -3.76
N ILE A 192 19.24 -8.51 -4.54
CA ILE A 192 18.58 -7.21 -4.49
C ILE A 192 17.40 -7.30 -3.52
N GLY A 193 17.62 -6.85 -2.28
CA GLY A 193 16.57 -6.81 -1.26
C GLY A 193 15.49 -5.75 -1.56
N GLY A 194 14.23 -6.10 -1.30
CA GLY A 194 13.11 -5.14 -1.34
C GLY A 194 12.68 -4.68 -2.74
N LEU A 195 13.06 -5.40 -3.79
CA LEU A 195 12.71 -5.01 -5.16
C LEU A 195 11.23 -5.24 -5.44
N ILE A 196 10.56 -4.20 -5.94
CA ILE A 196 9.25 -4.35 -6.58
C ILE A 196 9.42 -5.19 -7.84
N THR A 197 8.75 -6.34 -7.90
CA THR A 197 8.77 -7.24 -9.05
C THR A 197 7.86 -6.74 -10.16
N ASP A 198 8.15 -7.15 -11.40
CA ASP A 198 7.29 -6.83 -12.55
C ASP A 198 5.86 -7.36 -12.34
N ALA A 199 5.71 -8.53 -11.68
CA ALA A 199 4.41 -9.07 -11.32
C ALA A 199 3.62 -8.12 -10.41
N GLN A 200 4.27 -7.51 -9.42
CA GLN A 200 3.62 -6.51 -8.55
C GLN A 200 3.18 -5.26 -9.32
N ILE A 201 3.94 -4.84 -10.35
CA ILE A 201 3.52 -3.73 -11.24
C ILE A 201 2.24 -4.11 -12.00
N TYR A 202 2.18 -5.31 -12.57
CA TYR A 202 0.98 -5.79 -13.26
C TYR A 202 -0.22 -5.90 -12.31
N GLU A 203 -0.03 -6.48 -11.12
CA GLU A 203 -1.07 -6.60 -10.10
C GLU A 203 -1.59 -5.24 -9.62
N ALA A 204 -0.68 -4.27 -9.44
CA ALA A 204 -1.04 -2.90 -9.07
C ALA A 204 -1.93 -2.24 -10.13
N ILE A 205 -1.55 -2.32 -11.41
CA ILE A 205 -2.36 -1.80 -12.51
C ILE A 205 -3.71 -2.53 -12.57
N ALA A 206 -3.70 -3.87 -12.47
CA ALA A 206 -4.91 -4.67 -12.50
C ALA A 206 -5.87 -4.32 -11.35
N SER A 207 -5.34 -3.95 -10.17
CA SER A 207 -6.15 -3.59 -9.02
C SER A 207 -6.96 -2.31 -9.22
N VAL A 208 -6.48 -1.37 -10.04
CA VAL A 208 -7.13 -0.06 -10.24
C VAL A 208 -7.74 0.12 -11.63
N LYS A 209 -7.38 -0.68 -12.63
CA LYS A 209 -7.93 -0.53 -13.98
C LYS A 209 -9.44 -0.75 -14.00
N MET A 210 -10.11 -0.16 -14.97
CA MET A 210 -11.53 -0.43 -15.20
C MET A 210 -11.70 -1.86 -15.73
N GLU A 211 -12.72 -2.56 -15.25
CA GLU A 211 -13.07 -3.88 -15.79
C GLU A 211 -13.53 -3.79 -17.25
N GLY A 212 -13.22 -4.83 -18.03
CA GLY A 212 -13.52 -4.85 -19.48
C GLY A 212 -12.61 -3.95 -20.34
N THR A 213 -11.57 -3.34 -19.75
CA THR A 213 -10.52 -2.61 -20.48
C THR A 213 -9.24 -3.41 -20.63
N LEU A 214 -8.53 -3.17 -21.74
CA LEU A 214 -7.21 -3.71 -22.06
C LEU A 214 -6.15 -2.64 -21.79
N VAL A 215 -5.25 -2.90 -20.86
CA VAL A 215 -4.12 -2.03 -20.55
C VAL A 215 -2.84 -2.76 -20.96
N TRP A 216 -2.21 -2.30 -22.03
CA TRP A 216 -0.91 -2.81 -22.49
C TRP A 216 0.20 -2.19 -21.66
N VAL A 217 1.11 -2.99 -21.12
CA VAL A 217 2.16 -2.50 -20.22
C VAL A 217 3.54 -2.77 -20.82
N LYS A 218 4.37 -1.73 -20.88
CA LYS A 218 5.81 -1.80 -21.12
C LYS A 218 6.51 -1.44 -19.81
N ILE A 219 7.46 -2.26 -19.36
CA ILE A 219 8.22 -2.00 -18.12
C ILE A 219 9.65 -1.63 -18.48
N LEU A 220 10.13 -0.48 -17.99
CA LEU A 220 11.48 0.03 -18.19
C LEU A 220 12.19 0.28 -16.85
N SER A 221 13.53 0.39 -16.86
CA SER A 221 14.30 0.74 -15.65
C SER A 221 14.26 2.24 -15.35
N HIS A 222 14.18 3.08 -16.37
CA HIS A 222 14.15 4.53 -16.26
C HIS A 222 13.42 5.13 -17.45
N ARG A 223 12.99 6.39 -17.32
CA ARG A 223 12.44 7.18 -18.41
C ARG A 223 13.58 7.53 -19.37
N THR A 224 13.48 7.10 -20.62
CA THR A 224 14.35 7.51 -21.71
C THR A 224 13.76 8.75 -22.37
N ASP A 225 14.27 9.93 -22.01
CA ASP A 225 13.90 11.19 -22.67
C ASP A 225 14.62 11.26 -24.02
N GLY A 226 13.94 10.75 -25.04
CA GLY A 226 14.53 10.54 -26.35
C GLY A 226 15.29 9.22 -26.41
N TYR A 227 15.21 8.56 -27.56
CA TYR A 227 16.05 7.42 -27.85
C TYR A 227 17.49 7.93 -28.01
N PRO A 228 18.47 7.49 -27.20
CA PRO A 228 19.86 7.75 -27.52
C PRO A 228 20.16 7.01 -28.81
N ARG A 229 20.12 7.72 -29.94
CA ARG A 229 20.33 7.12 -31.25
C ARG A 229 21.80 7.21 -31.64
N LEU A 230 22.42 6.07 -31.94
CA LEU A 230 23.64 6.02 -32.74
C LEU A 230 23.23 6.06 -34.21
N GLY A 231 23.13 7.26 -34.77
CA GLY A 231 22.73 7.45 -36.17
C GLY A 231 21.23 7.25 -36.40
N ILE A 232 20.81 6.96 -37.63
CA ILE A 232 19.39 6.80 -37.98
C ILE A 232 18.83 5.41 -37.61
N ASP A 233 19.71 4.43 -37.39
CA ASP A 233 19.35 3.00 -37.37
C ASP A 233 19.51 2.30 -36.01
N PHE A 234 20.18 2.90 -35.02
CA PHE A 234 20.45 2.23 -33.74
C PHE A 234 19.97 3.01 -32.53
N THR A 235 19.11 2.39 -31.73
CA THR A 235 18.67 2.83 -30.42
C THR A 235 19.59 2.23 -29.36
N LEU A 236 20.27 3.04 -28.57
CA LEU A 236 21.01 2.60 -27.37
C LEU A 236 20.03 2.41 -26.20
N ASP A 237 20.42 1.58 -25.23
CA ASP A 237 19.71 1.27 -23.98
C ASP A 237 18.42 0.45 -24.06
N GLU A 238 18.08 -0.13 -25.22
CA GLU A 238 17.18 -1.28 -25.25
C GLU A 238 17.99 -2.56 -25.09
N SER A 239 17.93 -3.19 -23.90
CA SER A 239 18.41 -4.55 -23.76
C SER A 239 17.51 -5.48 -24.59
N LEU A 240 17.92 -5.77 -25.83
CA LEU A 240 17.32 -6.84 -26.66
C LEU A 240 17.77 -8.20 -26.12
N LEU A 241 17.46 -8.52 -24.86
CA LEU A 241 17.33 -9.91 -24.45
C LEU A 241 15.91 -10.35 -24.80
N LEU A 242 15.68 -10.56 -26.10
CA LEU A 242 14.75 -11.59 -26.51
C LEU A 242 15.41 -12.91 -26.12
N GLU A 243 15.11 -13.43 -24.92
CA GLU A 243 15.27 -14.85 -24.66
C GLU A 243 14.36 -15.57 -25.67
N TYR A 244 14.95 -15.93 -26.81
CA TYR A 244 14.43 -16.96 -27.68
C TYR A 244 14.57 -18.28 -26.91
N SER A 245 13.64 -18.56 -26.01
CA SER A 245 13.45 -19.92 -25.52
C SER A 245 13.00 -20.75 -26.72
N GLN A 246 13.94 -21.53 -27.23
CA GLN A 246 13.73 -22.50 -28.30
C GLN A 246 12.54 -23.40 -27.93
N TRP A 247 11.57 -23.46 -28.84
CA TRP A 247 10.71 -24.63 -29.01
C TRP A 247 11.43 -25.59 -29.95
#